data_AF-A0A7S1DMU5-F1
#
_entry.id   AF-A0A7S1DMU5-F1
#
_cell.length_a   1.000
_cell.length_b   1.000
_cell.length_c   1.000
_cell.angle_alpha   90.00
_cell.angle_beta   90.00
_cell.angle_gamma   90.00
#
_symmetry.space_group_name_H-M   'P 1'
#
loop_
_entity.id
_entity.type
_entity.pdbx_description
1 polymer ?
#
loop_
_entity_poly.entity_id
_entity_poly.type
_entity_poly.pdbx_seq_one_letter_code
_entity_poly.pdbx_strand_id
1 'polypeptide(L)'
;PAGGRGAGAAAQRPAQQQQRPAQQQAARPREVPPQLVSQLTDMGFSTTRAIAALKSSQLDILEAINWLSDHCEESEEYFERIAAAPMPAPPAPAQAAAAPAAPAAPRPAPQIPPHLKQILTIFDPVFKAIAMVALGMDGPRASLEGTRLPAMEADGWKGLAGAVVRIWGGGRDPEGLCAGLDPNTAVLVRKTLEYVSLGAAGLGPLLDDDARAGMTADPEFPKIVEQFGPYVDRMAKSAVRQTQLSLGSGGAPDEAADAEVGTFVDQMEKANWQIRTPLEMLSAGVRSRDDILECIGPLANGQPDDRSGRLAAVLLQAVIRVEGASGDAMDVA
;
A
#
# COMPACT_ATOMS: atom_id res chain seq x y z
N PRO A 1 24.32 24.68 -77.18
CA PRO A 1 23.56 25.18 -76.01
C PRO A 1 24.32 24.85 -74.71
N ALA A 2 25.27 25.67 -74.23
CA ALA A 2 25.05 26.90 -73.45
C ALA A 2 24.06 26.67 -72.29
N GLY A 3 24.34 26.90 -71.00
CA GLY A 3 25.40 27.58 -70.28
C GLY A 3 24.86 27.93 -68.86
N GLY A 4 25.75 28.24 -67.91
CA GLY A 4 25.43 28.80 -66.58
C GLY A 4 25.52 27.78 -65.45
N ARG A 5 26.54 27.72 -64.57
CA ARG A 5 27.35 28.76 -63.89
C ARG A 5 26.51 29.88 -63.28
N GLY A 6 26.10 29.66 -62.03
CA GLY A 6 25.72 30.70 -61.08
C GLY A 6 26.60 30.58 -59.85
N ALA A 7 27.66 31.39 -59.80
CA ALA A 7 28.43 31.67 -58.61
C ALA A 7 27.66 32.73 -57.78
N GLY A 8 27.57 32.52 -56.47
CA GLY A 8 26.97 33.46 -55.53
C GLY A 8 27.71 33.40 -54.20
N ALA A 9 28.83 34.11 -54.13
CA ALA A 9 29.48 34.49 -52.90
C ALA A 9 28.69 35.64 -52.24
N ALA A 10 28.55 35.61 -50.91
CA ALA A 10 28.84 36.74 -50.01
C ALA A 10 28.15 36.57 -48.65
N ALA A 11 28.98 36.66 -47.61
CA ALA A 11 28.77 37.41 -46.37
C ALA A 11 27.39 37.34 -45.66
N GLN A 12 27.40 36.82 -44.43
CA GLN A 12 27.09 37.60 -43.21
C GLN A 12 27.13 36.70 -41.96
N ARG A 13 28.24 36.79 -41.23
CA ARG A 13 28.24 36.79 -39.74
C ARG A 13 28.32 38.28 -39.38
N PRO A 14 27.44 38.83 -38.52
CA PRO A 14 27.52 38.54 -37.08
C PRO A 14 26.15 38.56 -36.36
N ALA A 15 25.84 37.51 -35.60
CA ALA A 15 24.77 37.53 -34.61
C ALA A 15 25.23 36.81 -33.34
N GLN A 16 26.26 37.36 -32.71
CA GLN A 16 26.68 37.03 -31.34
C GLN A 16 26.56 38.30 -30.49
N GLN A 17 25.35 38.83 -30.30
CA GLN A 17 25.15 39.91 -29.34
C GLN A 17 23.69 40.07 -28.90
N GLN A 18 23.09 39.04 -28.28
CA GLN A 18 21.82 39.20 -27.57
C GLN A 18 21.52 38.10 -26.54
N GLN A 19 22.54 37.59 -25.85
CA GLN A 19 22.36 36.72 -24.68
C GLN A 19 23.03 37.36 -23.46
N ARG A 20 22.31 38.27 -22.80
CA ARG A 20 22.41 38.69 -21.38
C ARG A 20 21.46 39.89 -21.23
N PRO A 21 20.25 39.68 -20.65
CA PRO A 21 20.13 39.80 -19.19
C PRO A 21 19.08 38.83 -18.60
N ALA A 22 19.37 37.53 -18.54
CA ALA A 22 18.54 36.57 -17.79
C ALA A 22 19.16 36.17 -16.43
N GLN A 23 20.40 36.59 -16.15
CA GLN A 23 21.12 36.24 -14.91
C GLN A 23 21.00 37.27 -13.77
N GLN A 24 20.21 38.34 -13.95
CA GLN A 24 19.99 39.38 -12.92
C GLN A 24 18.61 39.31 -12.24
N GLN A 25 17.83 38.24 -12.43
CA GLN A 25 16.77 37.84 -11.49
C GLN A 25 17.33 36.98 -10.34
N ALA A 26 18.59 37.20 -9.98
CA ALA A 26 19.18 36.58 -8.81
C ALA A 26 18.59 37.23 -7.54
N ALA A 27 18.01 36.37 -6.70
CA ALA A 27 17.76 36.58 -5.28
C ALA A 27 16.65 37.58 -4.91
N ARG A 28 15.45 37.46 -5.49
CA ARG A 28 14.28 37.79 -4.66
C ARG A 28 14.17 36.72 -3.57
N PRO A 29 14.09 37.11 -2.28
CA PRO A 29 13.83 36.15 -1.22
C PRO A 29 12.58 35.35 -1.60
N ARG A 30 12.67 34.02 -1.57
CA ARG A 30 11.51 33.16 -1.84
C ARG A 30 10.55 33.33 -0.67
N GLU A 31 9.49 34.08 -0.91
CA GLU A 31 8.37 34.19 0.02
C GLU A 31 7.55 32.90 -0.03
N VAL A 32 7.01 32.49 1.11
CA VAL A 32 6.14 31.32 1.22
C VAL A 32 4.82 31.66 0.49
N PRO A 33 4.37 30.84 -0.48
CA PRO A 33 3.11 31.10 -1.17
C PRO A 33 1.94 31.14 -0.19
N PRO A 34 1.10 32.20 -0.20
CA PRO A 34 0.00 32.36 0.76
C PRO A 34 -1.05 31.24 0.64
N GLN A 35 -1.16 30.61 -0.52
CA GLN A 35 -2.07 29.48 -0.74
C GLN A 35 -1.71 28.26 0.12
N LEU A 36 -0.41 27.97 0.27
CA LEU A 36 0.04 26.83 1.10
C LEU A 36 -0.18 27.12 2.58
N VAL A 37 0.03 28.37 2.99
CA VAL A 37 -0.26 28.82 4.37
C VAL A 37 -1.74 28.67 4.68
N SER A 38 -2.62 29.13 3.77
CA SER A 38 -4.07 29.00 3.93
C SER A 38 -4.49 27.54 4.13
N GLN A 39 -3.95 26.60 3.35
CA GLN A 39 -4.29 25.19 3.50
C GLN A 39 -3.93 24.63 4.88
N LEU A 40 -2.76 24.97 5.42
CA LEU A 40 -2.39 24.56 6.76
C LEU A 40 -3.26 25.26 7.83
N THR A 41 -3.61 26.53 7.63
CA THR A 41 -4.50 27.25 8.54
C THR A 41 -5.93 26.70 8.54
N ASP A 42 -6.45 26.28 7.39
CA ASP A 42 -7.77 25.65 7.27
C ASP A 42 -7.85 24.30 8.01
N MET A 43 -6.70 23.63 8.21
CA MET A 43 -6.58 22.43 9.06
C MET A 43 -6.46 22.74 10.56
N GLY A 44 -6.48 24.01 10.96
CA GLY A 44 -6.42 24.46 12.35
C GLY A 44 -5.03 24.79 12.87
N PHE A 45 -4.00 24.80 12.03
CA PHE A 45 -2.66 25.27 12.44
C PHE A 45 -2.59 26.80 12.47
N SER A 46 -1.83 27.38 13.40
CA SER A 46 -1.59 28.82 13.40
C SER A 46 -0.81 29.23 12.15
N THR A 47 -1.04 30.45 11.65
CA THR A 47 -0.32 31.01 10.50
C THR A 47 1.20 30.98 10.70
N THR A 48 1.66 31.27 11.92
CA THR A 48 3.07 31.24 12.31
C THR A 48 3.67 29.84 12.18
N ARG A 49 2.98 28.83 12.73
CA ARG A 49 3.38 27.41 12.62
C ARG A 49 3.41 26.93 11.17
N ALA A 50 2.39 27.29 10.39
CA ALA A 50 2.31 26.96 8.97
C ALA A 50 3.52 27.51 8.17
N ILE A 51 3.88 28.78 8.38
CA ILE A 51 5.03 29.41 7.72
C ILE A 51 6.33 28.72 8.14
N ALA A 52 6.53 28.47 9.44
CA ALA A 52 7.72 27.80 9.95
C ALA A 52 7.90 26.39 9.35
N ALA A 53 6.82 25.63 9.27
CA ALA A 53 6.82 24.28 8.72
C ALA A 53 7.11 24.25 7.23
N LEU A 54 6.48 25.15 6.45
CA LEU A 54 6.71 25.26 5.01
C LEU A 54 8.14 25.68 4.68
N LYS A 55 8.75 26.55 5.51
CA LYS A 55 10.16 26.93 5.35
C LYS A 55 11.11 25.75 5.61
N SER A 56 10.84 24.97 6.66
CA SER A 56 11.65 23.81 7.03
C SER A 56 11.52 22.66 6.02
N SER A 57 10.35 22.54 5.39
CA SER A 57 9.99 21.45 4.47
C SER A 57 10.12 21.81 3.00
N GLN A 58 10.86 22.89 2.68
CA GLN A 58 11.09 23.34 1.31
C GLN A 58 9.80 23.55 0.48
N LEU A 59 8.75 24.03 1.13
CA LEU A 59 7.41 24.26 0.56
C LEU A 59 6.62 22.99 0.18
N ASP A 60 7.00 21.83 0.68
CA ASP A 60 6.19 20.60 0.59
C ASP A 60 5.17 20.54 1.75
N ILE A 61 3.88 20.41 1.42
CA ILE A 61 2.80 20.41 2.42
C ILE A 61 2.82 19.17 3.29
N LEU A 62 3.07 17.99 2.71
CA LEU A 62 3.02 16.73 3.46
C LEU A 62 4.19 16.64 4.43
N GLU A 63 5.38 17.03 3.99
CA GLU A 63 6.54 17.16 4.88
C GLU A 63 6.32 18.27 5.93
N ALA A 64 5.63 19.36 5.59
CA ALA A 64 5.27 20.40 6.57
C ALA A 64 4.31 19.90 7.66
N ILE A 65 3.33 19.07 7.31
CA ILE A 65 2.41 18.45 8.28
C ILE A 65 3.19 17.49 9.20
N ASN A 66 4.07 16.66 8.64
CA ASN A 66 4.91 15.76 9.44
C ASN A 66 5.81 16.56 10.39
N TRP A 67 6.46 17.61 9.88
CA TRP A 67 7.30 18.50 10.68
C TRP A 67 6.52 19.16 11.83
N LEU A 68 5.27 19.59 11.59
CA LEU A 68 4.38 20.14 12.62
C LEU A 68 4.03 19.11 13.70
N SER A 69 3.84 17.85 13.30
CA SER A 69 3.57 16.75 14.23
C SER A 69 4.79 16.50 15.13
N ASP A 70 5.98 16.46 14.55
CA ASP A 70 7.24 16.22 15.28
C ASP A 70 7.60 17.37 16.24
N HIS A 71 7.06 18.57 16.01
CA HIS A 71 7.33 19.75 16.84
C HIS A 71 6.08 20.23 17.60
N CYS A 72 5.07 19.38 17.81
CA CYS A 72 3.79 19.83 18.36
C CYS A 72 3.89 20.40 19.79
N GLU A 73 4.89 19.97 20.56
CA GLU A 73 5.18 20.41 21.94
C GLU A 73 6.02 21.69 22.03
N GLU A 74 6.56 22.18 20.91
CA GLU A 74 7.40 23.37 20.90
C GLU A 74 6.59 24.65 21.15
N SER A 75 7.25 25.65 21.73
CA SER A 75 6.62 26.93 22.07
C SER A 75 6.34 27.79 20.83
N GLU A 76 5.37 28.72 20.92
CA GLU A 76 5.10 29.63 19.79
C GLU A 76 6.33 30.50 19.44
N GLU A 77 7.14 30.87 20.43
CA GLU A 77 8.40 31.61 20.23
C GLU A 77 9.41 30.84 19.35
N TYR A 78 9.44 29.50 19.46
CA TYR A 78 10.26 28.66 18.59
C TYR A 78 9.82 28.79 17.12
N PHE A 79 8.51 28.74 16.87
CA PHE A 79 7.95 28.88 15.53
C PHE A 79 8.11 30.30 14.98
N GLU A 80 7.92 31.34 15.80
CA GLU A 80 8.15 32.73 15.40
C GLU A 80 9.59 32.95 14.93
N ARG A 81 10.58 32.36 15.63
CA ARG A 81 11.98 32.44 15.25
C ARG A 81 12.27 31.80 13.89
N ILE A 82 11.67 30.64 13.60
CA ILE A 82 11.83 29.96 12.31
C ILE A 82 11.06 30.70 11.20
N ALA A 83 9.86 31.18 11.51
CA ALA A 83 9.04 31.95 10.58
C ALA A 83 9.70 33.30 10.23
N ALA A 84 10.43 33.92 11.15
CA ALA A 84 11.20 35.14 10.90
C ALA A 84 12.51 34.86 10.15
N ALA A 85 13.08 33.65 10.26
CA ALA A 85 14.33 33.31 9.59
C ALA A 85 14.17 33.34 8.05
N PRO A 86 15.14 33.90 7.32
CA PRO A 86 15.14 33.83 5.86
C PRO A 86 15.21 32.37 5.41
N MET A 87 14.48 32.03 4.34
CA MET A 87 14.53 30.67 3.80
C MET A 87 15.98 30.28 3.46
N PRO A 88 16.42 29.06 3.82
CA PRO A 88 17.73 28.58 3.42
C PRO A 88 17.83 28.62 1.89
N ALA A 89 18.91 29.20 1.38
CA ALA A 89 19.16 29.19 -0.05
C ALA A 89 19.15 27.73 -0.54
N PRO A 90 18.51 27.41 -1.68
CA PRO A 90 18.59 26.07 -2.23
C PRO A 90 20.06 25.70 -2.36
N PRO A 91 20.45 24.46 -2.01
CA PRO A 91 21.84 24.03 -2.13
C PRO A 91 22.30 24.38 -3.54
N ALA A 92 23.34 25.20 -3.64
CA ALA A 92 23.87 25.61 -4.93
C ALA A 92 24.11 24.33 -5.74
N PRO A 93 23.69 24.27 -7.03
CA PRO A 93 23.97 23.11 -7.86
C PRO A 93 25.48 22.92 -7.81
N ALA A 94 25.93 21.85 -7.15
CA ALA A 94 27.33 21.57 -7.01
C ALA A 94 27.91 21.53 -8.41
N GLN A 95 28.72 22.55 -8.75
CA GLN A 95 29.48 22.55 -9.98
C GLN A 95 30.39 21.33 -9.88
N ALA A 96 30.00 20.28 -10.60
CA ALA A 96 30.80 19.10 -10.81
C ALA A 96 32.02 19.52 -11.63
N ALA A 97 33.03 20.05 -10.94
CA ALA A 97 34.35 20.24 -11.49
C ALA A 97 34.88 18.85 -11.84
N ALA A 98 35.11 18.63 -13.12
CA ALA A 98 35.71 17.43 -13.67
C ALA A 98 37.13 17.26 -13.12
N ALA A 99 37.26 16.59 -11.98
CA ALA A 99 38.51 16.02 -11.51
C ALA A 99 38.67 14.61 -12.11
N PRO A 100 39.88 14.20 -12.52
CA PRO A 100 40.13 12.87 -13.05
C PRO A 100 39.78 11.81 -11.99
N ALA A 101 39.00 10.82 -12.41
CA ALA A 101 38.34 9.84 -11.56
C ALA A 101 39.35 9.03 -10.71
N ALA A 102 39.44 9.38 -9.43
CA ALA A 102 39.77 8.42 -8.39
C ALA A 102 38.59 7.42 -8.28
N PRO A 103 38.84 6.12 -8.01
CA PRO A 103 37.78 5.13 -7.83
C PRO A 103 36.82 5.62 -6.74
N ALA A 104 35.59 5.94 -7.17
CA ALA A 104 34.59 6.53 -6.31
C ALA A 104 34.32 5.59 -5.14
N ALA A 105 34.50 6.10 -3.92
CA ALA A 105 34.01 5.44 -2.72
C ALA A 105 32.52 5.06 -2.94
N PRO A 106 32.08 3.88 -2.44
CA PRO A 106 30.71 3.44 -2.60
C PRO A 106 29.78 4.55 -2.11
N ARG A 107 28.92 5.05 -3.00
CA ARG A 107 27.95 6.07 -2.62
C ARG A 107 27.09 5.48 -1.49
N PRO A 108 26.87 6.23 -0.40
CA PRO A 108 25.91 5.79 0.62
C PRO A 108 24.58 5.51 -0.07
N ALA A 109 23.99 4.35 0.22
CA ALA A 109 22.72 3.96 -0.36
C ALA A 109 21.68 5.08 -0.14
N PRO A 110 20.88 5.44 -1.16
CA PRO A 110 19.87 6.47 -1.02
C PRO A 110 18.95 6.12 0.16
N GLN A 111 18.86 7.01 1.16
CA GLN A 111 18.01 6.79 2.31
C GLN A 111 16.55 6.94 1.87
N ILE A 112 15.73 5.92 2.16
CA ILE A 112 14.29 5.95 1.88
C ILE A 112 13.62 6.85 2.93
N PRO A 113 12.88 7.91 2.52
CA PRO A 113 12.11 8.76 3.43
C PRO A 113 11.21 7.95 4.36
N PRO A 114 10.97 8.40 5.61
CA PRO A 114 10.13 7.67 6.58
C PRO A 114 8.73 7.33 6.07
N HIS A 115 8.06 8.28 5.40
CA HIS A 115 6.71 8.08 4.86
C HIS A 115 6.68 6.96 3.80
N LEU A 116 7.74 6.83 3.00
CA LEU A 116 7.86 5.76 2.00
C LEU A 116 8.02 4.39 2.65
N LYS A 117 8.64 4.29 3.83
CA LYS A 117 8.70 3.02 4.57
C LYS A 117 7.31 2.55 4.98
N GLN A 118 6.46 3.46 5.45
CA GLN A 118 5.09 3.13 5.83
C GLN A 118 4.27 2.66 4.63
N ILE A 119 4.39 3.36 3.49
CA ILE A 119 3.78 2.94 2.22
C ILE A 119 4.26 1.53 1.84
N LEU A 120 5.57 1.27 1.90
CA LEU A 120 6.12 -0.04 1.56
C LEU A 120 5.57 -1.17 2.45
N THR A 121 5.35 -0.90 3.74
CA THR A 121 4.72 -1.87 4.65
C THR A 121 3.26 -2.13 4.28
N ILE A 122 2.49 -1.08 3.97
CA ILE A 122 1.05 -1.20 3.63
C ILE A 122 0.86 -1.99 2.33
N PHE A 123 1.71 -1.74 1.34
CA PHE A 123 1.63 -2.39 0.03
C PHE A 123 2.42 -3.70 -0.06
N ASP A 124 3.06 -4.14 1.03
CA ASP A 124 3.88 -5.35 1.06
C ASP A 124 3.14 -6.61 0.56
N PRO A 125 1.87 -6.87 0.94
CA PRO A 125 1.11 -7.99 0.41
C PRO A 125 0.90 -7.91 -1.11
N VAL A 126 0.71 -6.70 -1.65
CA VAL A 126 0.54 -6.47 -3.09
C VAL A 126 1.84 -6.78 -3.83
N PHE A 127 3.00 -6.39 -3.31
CA PHE A 127 4.30 -6.71 -3.94
C PHE A 127 4.55 -8.20 -3.98
N LYS A 128 4.25 -8.90 -2.88
CA LYS A 128 4.34 -10.36 -2.82
C LYS A 128 3.39 -11.03 -3.81
N ALA A 129 2.15 -10.56 -3.90
CA ALA A 129 1.17 -11.07 -4.86
C ALA A 129 1.64 -10.88 -6.33
N ILE A 130 2.17 -9.70 -6.66
CA ILE A 130 2.74 -9.44 -7.98
C ILE A 130 3.91 -10.39 -8.26
N ALA A 131 4.79 -10.58 -7.27
CA ALA A 131 5.92 -11.49 -7.38
C ALA A 131 5.49 -12.95 -7.54
N MET A 132 4.40 -13.37 -6.89
CA MET A 132 3.82 -14.71 -7.06
C MET A 132 3.45 -14.97 -8.52
N VAL A 133 2.70 -14.06 -9.14
CA VAL A 133 2.31 -14.18 -10.56
C VAL A 133 3.55 -14.18 -11.46
N ALA A 134 4.54 -13.35 -11.16
CA ALA A 134 5.81 -13.32 -11.91
C ALA A 134 6.61 -14.63 -11.82
N LEU A 135 6.34 -15.46 -10.80
CA LEU A 135 6.94 -16.77 -10.57
C LEU A 135 6.05 -17.93 -11.06
N GLY A 136 4.94 -17.64 -11.75
CA GLY A 136 4.03 -18.63 -12.32
C GLY A 136 2.94 -19.12 -11.37
N MET A 137 2.75 -18.47 -10.21
CA MET A 137 1.61 -18.73 -9.33
C MET A 137 0.47 -17.78 -9.69
N ASP A 138 -0.42 -18.20 -10.59
CA ASP A 138 -1.47 -17.36 -11.17
C ASP A 138 -2.62 -16.99 -10.22
N GLY A 139 -2.67 -17.54 -9.00
CA GLY A 139 -3.76 -17.33 -8.02
C GLY A 139 -4.23 -15.86 -7.88
N PRO A 140 -3.35 -14.92 -7.51
CA PRO A 140 -3.76 -13.52 -7.31
C PRO A 140 -3.92 -12.72 -8.61
N ARG A 141 -3.63 -13.29 -9.79
CA ARG A 141 -3.53 -12.53 -11.05
C ARG A 141 -4.82 -11.82 -11.43
N ALA A 142 -5.95 -12.53 -11.41
CA ALA A 142 -7.24 -11.97 -11.80
C ALA A 142 -7.66 -10.79 -10.89
N SER A 143 -7.44 -10.90 -9.59
CA SER A 143 -7.69 -9.84 -8.60
C SER A 143 -6.78 -8.62 -8.84
N LEU A 144 -5.49 -8.87 -9.10
CA LEU A 144 -4.53 -7.81 -9.40
C LEU A 144 -4.89 -7.04 -10.68
N GLU A 145 -5.19 -7.75 -11.77
CA GLU A 145 -5.53 -7.16 -13.07
C GLU A 145 -6.90 -6.46 -13.05
N GLY A 146 -7.92 -7.09 -12.45
CA GLY A 146 -9.31 -6.63 -12.52
C GLY A 146 -9.65 -5.50 -11.55
N THR A 147 -8.99 -5.45 -10.39
CA THR A 147 -9.40 -4.56 -9.30
C THR A 147 -8.23 -3.75 -8.76
N ARG A 148 -7.12 -4.40 -8.37
CA ARG A 148 -6.09 -3.73 -7.58
C ARG A 148 -5.24 -2.75 -8.37
N LEU A 149 -4.68 -3.18 -9.50
CA LEU A 149 -3.81 -2.32 -10.31
C LEU A 149 -4.59 -1.12 -10.89
N PRO A 150 -5.83 -1.27 -11.40
CA PRO A 150 -6.64 -0.13 -11.81
C PRO A 150 -6.92 0.87 -10.70
N ALA A 151 -7.23 0.40 -9.48
CA ALA A 151 -7.45 1.27 -8.33
C ALA A 151 -6.18 2.06 -7.96
N MET A 152 -5.02 1.41 -7.93
CA MET A 152 -3.75 2.08 -7.66
C MET A 152 -3.42 3.15 -8.73
N GLU A 153 -3.65 2.85 -10.01
CA GLU A 153 -3.46 3.85 -11.07
C GLU A 153 -4.38 5.07 -10.90
N ALA A 154 -5.63 4.85 -10.49
CA ALA A 154 -6.59 5.91 -10.17
C ALA A 154 -6.15 6.76 -8.96
N ASP A 155 -5.51 6.14 -7.96
CA ASP A 155 -4.93 6.79 -6.79
C ASP A 155 -3.60 7.52 -7.07
N GLY A 156 -3.16 7.55 -8.32
CA GLY A 156 -1.99 8.32 -8.77
C GLY A 156 -0.70 7.53 -8.92
N TRP A 157 -0.71 6.20 -8.76
CA TRP A 157 0.44 5.32 -9.01
C TRP A 157 0.65 5.06 -10.50
N LYS A 158 0.90 6.13 -11.25
CA LYS A 158 0.85 6.13 -12.72
C LYS A 158 1.91 5.24 -13.35
N GLY A 159 1.47 4.30 -14.20
CA GLY A 159 2.34 3.41 -14.96
C GLY A 159 2.80 2.16 -14.19
N LEU A 160 2.36 1.98 -12.95
CA LEU A 160 2.61 0.78 -12.16
C LEU A 160 2.07 -0.48 -12.85
N ALA A 161 0.82 -0.45 -13.36
CA ALA A 161 0.20 -1.59 -14.02
C ALA A 161 1.03 -2.03 -15.24
N GLY A 162 1.51 -1.07 -16.03
CA GLY A 162 2.40 -1.34 -17.17
C GLY A 162 3.75 -1.92 -16.77
N ALA A 163 4.33 -1.49 -15.64
CA ALA A 163 5.55 -2.09 -15.10
C ALA A 163 5.31 -3.53 -14.61
N VAL A 164 4.19 -3.77 -13.92
CA VAL A 164 3.80 -5.09 -13.43
C VAL A 164 3.60 -6.10 -14.56
N VAL A 165 2.88 -5.72 -15.62
CA VAL A 165 2.71 -6.59 -16.81
C VAL A 165 4.06 -6.94 -17.44
N ARG A 166 5.00 -6.00 -17.51
CA ARG A 166 6.36 -6.27 -17.99
C ARG A 166 7.14 -7.21 -17.07
N ILE A 167 6.98 -7.10 -15.75
CA ILE A 167 7.56 -8.05 -14.78
C ILE A 167 7.00 -9.46 -15.02
N TRP A 168 5.69 -9.60 -15.20
CA TRP A 168 5.09 -10.91 -15.52
C TRP A 168 5.56 -11.46 -16.86
N GLY A 169 5.83 -10.60 -17.84
CA GLY A 169 6.46 -10.95 -19.11
C GLY A 169 7.96 -11.30 -19.03
N GLY A 170 8.54 -11.40 -17.83
CA GLY A 170 9.94 -11.76 -17.63
C GLY A 170 10.92 -10.58 -17.57
N GLY A 171 10.43 -9.33 -17.56
CA GLY A 171 11.26 -8.15 -17.34
C GLY A 171 11.91 -8.18 -15.96
N ARG A 172 13.23 -8.07 -15.89
CA ARG A 172 14.02 -8.05 -14.63
C ARG A 172 14.98 -6.87 -14.53
N ASP A 173 15.08 -6.04 -15.57
CA ASP A 173 15.91 -4.84 -15.55
C ASP A 173 15.21 -3.72 -14.76
N PRO A 174 15.72 -3.35 -13.56
CA PRO A 174 15.08 -2.33 -12.74
C PRO A 174 15.11 -0.95 -13.40
N GLU A 175 16.13 -0.62 -14.19
CA GLU A 175 16.26 0.69 -14.81
C GLU A 175 15.24 0.86 -15.94
N GLY A 176 15.16 -0.11 -16.86
CA GLY A 176 14.17 -0.11 -17.93
C GLY A 176 12.72 -0.24 -17.44
N LEU A 177 12.48 -0.96 -16.34
CA LEU A 177 11.16 -1.05 -15.74
C LEU A 177 10.73 0.27 -15.08
N CYS A 178 11.66 0.98 -14.42
CA CYS A 178 11.38 2.25 -13.76
C CYS A 178 11.41 3.47 -14.71
N ALA A 179 11.83 3.31 -15.96
CA ALA A 179 11.93 4.41 -16.91
C ALA A 179 10.56 5.08 -17.13
N GLY A 180 10.49 6.38 -16.84
CA GLY A 180 9.27 7.19 -16.98
C GLY A 180 8.27 7.07 -15.81
N LEU A 181 8.57 6.26 -14.79
CA LEU A 181 7.77 6.22 -13.56
C LEU A 181 8.19 7.35 -12.62
N ASP A 182 7.25 7.82 -11.80
CA ASP A 182 7.59 8.73 -10.72
C ASP A 182 8.48 8.02 -9.66
N PRO A 183 9.22 8.77 -8.83
CA PRO A 183 10.14 8.20 -7.86
C PRO A 183 9.48 7.20 -6.90
N ASN A 184 8.24 7.44 -6.47
CA ASN A 184 7.56 6.60 -5.49
C ASN A 184 7.13 5.27 -6.14
N THR A 185 6.51 5.33 -7.32
CA THR A 185 6.15 4.12 -8.08
C THR A 185 7.39 3.30 -8.45
N ALA A 186 8.50 3.95 -8.81
CA ALA A 186 9.76 3.26 -9.10
C ALA A 186 10.34 2.51 -7.88
N VAL A 187 10.12 3.02 -6.66
CA VAL A 187 10.49 2.30 -5.43
C VAL A 187 9.65 1.04 -5.26
N LEU A 188 8.35 1.08 -5.57
CA LEU A 188 7.46 -0.09 -5.49
C LEU A 188 7.85 -1.18 -6.48
N VAL A 189 8.17 -0.79 -7.72
CA VAL A 189 8.66 -1.71 -8.77
C VAL A 189 9.95 -2.39 -8.33
N ARG A 190 10.90 -1.64 -7.77
CA ARG A 190 12.14 -2.22 -7.22
C ARG A 190 11.86 -3.19 -6.08
N LYS A 191 10.98 -2.83 -5.15
CA LYS A 191 10.61 -3.73 -4.05
C LYS A 191 9.99 -5.03 -4.55
N THR A 192 9.15 -4.95 -5.58
CA THR A 192 8.57 -6.12 -6.23
C THR A 192 9.66 -7.01 -6.85
N LEU A 193 10.64 -6.42 -7.54
CA LEU A 193 11.77 -7.17 -8.12
C LEU A 193 12.63 -7.85 -7.05
N GLU A 194 12.77 -7.27 -5.86
CA GLU A 194 13.42 -7.95 -4.73
C GLU A 194 12.70 -9.26 -4.39
N TYR A 195 11.37 -9.23 -4.26
CA TYR A 195 10.58 -10.44 -3.99
C TYR A 195 10.66 -11.48 -5.11
N VAL A 196 10.64 -11.04 -6.37
CA VAL A 196 10.82 -11.93 -7.52
C VAL A 196 12.21 -12.59 -7.48
N SER A 197 13.24 -11.86 -7.05
CA SER A 197 14.60 -12.38 -6.96
C SER A 197 14.80 -13.42 -5.85
N LEU A 198 13.93 -13.45 -4.83
CA LEU A 198 13.92 -14.52 -3.82
C LEU A 198 13.49 -15.88 -4.41
N GLY A 199 12.76 -15.88 -5.53
CA GLY A 199 12.17 -17.07 -6.12
C GLY A 199 11.03 -17.67 -5.28
N ALA A 200 10.38 -18.71 -5.80
CA ALA A 200 9.20 -19.30 -5.16
C ALA A 200 9.51 -19.87 -3.77
N ALA A 201 10.69 -20.50 -3.60
CA ALA A 201 11.10 -21.09 -2.33
C ALA A 201 11.37 -20.02 -1.24
N GLY A 202 11.96 -18.88 -1.61
CA GLY A 202 12.22 -17.78 -0.68
C GLY A 202 10.97 -16.94 -0.38
N LEU A 203 10.06 -16.83 -1.35
CA LEU A 203 8.82 -16.08 -1.18
C LEU A 203 7.80 -16.84 -0.33
N GLY A 204 7.70 -18.17 -0.47
CA GLY A 204 6.71 -19.02 0.21
C GLY A 204 6.52 -18.74 1.71
N PRO A 205 7.58 -18.67 2.53
CA PRO A 205 7.48 -18.36 3.96
C PRO A 205 7.01 -16.94 4.28
N LEU A 206 7.09 -16.02 3.32
CA LEU A 206 6.70 -14.62 3.46
C LEU A 206 5.26 -14.35 2.98
N LEU A 207 4.64 -15.33 2.31
CA LEU A 207 3.27 -15.24 1.82
C LEU A 207 2.30 -15.48 2.97
N ASP A 208 1.68 -14.41 3.44
CA ASP A 208 0.44 -14.46 4.19
C ASP A 208 -0.74 -14.75 3.23
N ASP A 209 -1.91 -15.02 3.82
CA ASP A 209 -3.14 -15.27 3.06
C ASP A 209 -3.53 -14.07 2.19
N ASP A 210 -3.21 -12.85 2.65
CA ASP A 210 -3.50 -11.61 1.94
C ASP A 210 -2.70 -11.50 0.64
N ALA A 211 -1.41 -11.83 0.69
CA ALA A 211 -0.54 -11.89 -0.48
C ALA A 211 -1.00 -12.96 -1.47
N ARG A 212 -1.50 -14.11 -0.98
CA ARG A 212 -2.03 -15.17 -1.85
C ARG A 212 -3.31 -14.74 -2.56
N ALA A 213 -4.14 -13.94 -1.89
CA ALA A 213 -5.37 -13.40 -2.45
C ALA A 213 -5.15 -12.12 -3.30
N GLY A 214 -3.96 -11.52 -3.23
CA GLY A 214 -3.65 -10.25 -3.90
C GLY A 214 -4.32 -9.05 -3.25
N MET A 215 -4.60 -9.12 -1.95
CA MET A 215 -5.42 -8.16 -1.20
C MET A 215 -4.55 -7.30 -0.28
N THR A 216 -4.97 -6.04 -0.06
CA THR A 216 -4.34 -5.23 1.00
C THR A 216 -4.74 -5.79 2.35
N ALA A 217 -3.76 -6.06 3.21
CA ALA A 217 -4.02 -6.33 4.61
C ALA A 217 -4.80 -5.14 5.20
N ASP A 218 -6.04 -5.35 5.62
CA ASP A 218 -6.74 -4.36 6.42
C ASP A 218 -5.98 -4.29 7.76
N PRO A 219 -5.29 -3.18 8.06
CA PRO A 219 -4.44 -3.09 9.24
C PRO A 219 -5.23 -3.17 10.55
N GLU A 220 -6.55 -2.95 10.51
CA GLU A 220 -7.43 -3.06 11.67
C GLU A 220 -7.96 -4.48 11.86
N PHE A 221 -7.94 -5.30 10.80
CA PHE A 221 -8.52 -6.65 10.84
C PHE A 221 -7.96 -7.53 11.98
N PRO A 222 -6.64 -7.55 12.28
CA PRO A 222 -6.14 -8.31 13.43
C PRO A 222 -6.77 -7.89 14.76
N LYS A 223 -6.98 -6.59 14.98
CA LYS A 223 -7.63 -6.07 16.19
C LYS A 223 -9.12 -6.45 16.24
N ILE A 224 -9.78 -6.42 15.08
CA ILE A 224 -11.18 -6.84 14.94
C ILE A 224 -11.32 -8.33 15.29
N VAL A 225 -10.41 -9.18 14.78
CA VAL A 225 -10.40 -10.62 15.10
C VAL A 225 -10.13 -10.86 16.57
N GLU A 226 -9.19 -10.13 17.18
CA GLU A 226 -8.93 -10.21 18.63
C GLU A 226 -10.18 -9.86 19.45
N GLN A 227 -10.87 -8.77 19.08
CA GLN A 227 -12.12 -8.36 19.71
C GLN A 227 -13.23 -9.41 19.54
N PHE A 228 -13.30 -10.06 18.38
CA PHE A 228 -14.32 -11.07 18.07
C PHE A 228 -13.96 -12.49 18.50
N GLY A 229 -12.75 -12.74 18.99
CA GLY A 229 -12.26 -14.08 19.37
C GLY A 229 -13.27 -14.88 20.22
N PRO A 230 -13.83 -14.32 21.32
CA PRO A 230 -14.82 -15.03 22.14
C PRO A 230 -16.13 -15.37 21.40
N TYR A 231 -16.50 -14.61 20.37
CA TYR A 231 -17.68 -14.90 19.54
C TYR A 231 -17.35 -15.94 18.47
N VAL A 232 -16.18 -15.85 17.85
CA VAL A 232 -15.68 -16.86 16.90
C VAL A 232 -15.60 -18.24 17.56
N ASP A 233 -15.06 -18.32 18.77
CA ASP A 233 -14.98 -19.59 19.52
C ASP A 233 -16.37 -20.15 19.85
N ARG A 234 -17.34 -19.28 20.19
CA ARG A 234 -18.74 -19.69 20.42
C ARG A 234 -19.41 -20.19 19.14
N MET A 235 -19.25 -19.46 18.04
CA MET A 235 -19.74 -19.86 16.72
C MET A 235 -19.15 -21.20 16.29
N ALA A 236 -17.85 -21.39 16.47
CA ALA A 236 -17.19 -22.65 16.13
C ALA A 236 -17.75 -23.84 16.93
N LYS A 237 -17.92 -23.67 18.25
CA LYS A 237 -18.56 -24.69 19.10
C LYS A 237 -20.00 -24.97 18.71
N SER A 238 -20.77 -23.93 18.38
CA SER A 238 -22.14 -24.07 17.91
C SER A 238 -22.20 -24.84 16.59
N ALA A 239 -21.35 -24.49 15.61
CA ALA A 239 -21.26 -25.18 14.33
C ALA A 239 -20.90 -26.66 14.47
N VAL A 240 -19.86 -26.99 15.26
CA VAL A 240 -19.48 -28.39 15.54
C VAL A 240 -20.61 -29.16 16.19
N ARG A 241 -21.29 -28.56 17.18
CA ARG A 241 -22.44 -29.18 17.86
C ARG A 241 -23.59 -29.44 16.89
N GLN A 242 -23.90 -28.49 16.01
CA GLN A 242 -24.94 -28.65 14.98
C GLN A 242 -24.57 -29.75 13.97
N THR A 243 -23.30 -29.85 13.57
CA THR A 243 -22.81 -30.96 12.74
C THR A 243 -22.96 -32.30 13.47
N GLN A 244 -22.61 -32.39 14.75
CA GLN A 244 -22.77 -33.62 15.53
C GLN A 244 -24.25 -34.01 15.71
N LEU A 245 -25.12 -33.03 15.95
CA LEU A 245 -26.56 -33.25 16.04
C LEU A 245 -27.14 -33.80 14.72
N SER A 246 -26.73 -33.26 13.58
CA SER A 246 -27.20 -33.74 12.27
C SER A 246 -26.71 -35.16 11.95
N LEU A 247 -25.56 -35.56 12.49
CA LEU A 247 -25.00 -36.91 12.40
C LEU A 247 -25.54 -37.87 13.49
N GLY A 248 -26.39 -37.40 14.41
CA GLY A 248 -26.97 -38.21 15.48
C GLY A 248 -26.02 -38.52 16.65
N SER A 249 -24.89 -37.83 16.75
CA SER A 249 -23.89 -38.00 17.81
C SER A 249 -23.85 -36.84 18.82
N GLY A 250 -24.64 -35.79 18.62
CA GLY A 250 -24.63 -34.57 19.44
C GLY A 250 -25.45 -34.67 20.73
N GLY A 251 -24.97 -34.04 21.79
CA GLY A 251 -25.76 -33.76 23.00
C GLY A 251 -26.85 -32.71 22.74
N ALA A 252 -27.72 -32.46 23.73
CA ALA A 252 -28.81 -31.48 23.60
C ALA A 252 -28.29 -30.08 23.16
N PRO A 253 -29.06 -29.36 22.33
CA PRO A 253 -28.70 -28.00 21.92
C PRO A 253 -28.59 -27.08 23.13
N ASP A 254 -27.67 -26.12 23.04
CA ASP A 254 -27.49 -25.08 24.06
C ASP A 254 -28.19 -23.82 23.55
N GLU A 255 -29.51 -23.79 23.74
CA GLU A 255 -30.38 -22.77 23.16
C GLU A 255 -29.94 -21.34 23.52
N ALA A 256 -29.39 -21.14 24.72
CA ALA A 256 -28.91 -19.84 25.15
C ALA A 256 -27.64 -19.43 24.39
N ALA A 257 -26.64 -20.32 24.28
CA ALA A 257 -25.43 -20.03 23.52
C ALA A 257 -25.72 -19.85 22.02
N ASP A 258 -26.61 -20.67 21.46
CA ASP A 258 -27.00 -20.60 20.05
C ASP A 258 -27.78 -19.30 19.74
N ALA A 259 -28.61 -18.81 20.67
CA ALA A 259 -29.30 -17.52 20.54
C ALA A 259 -28.32 -16.32 20.56
N GLU A 260 -27.28 -16.38 21.39
CA GLU A 260 -26.21 -15.36 21.40
C GLU A 260 -25.44 -15.34 20.07
N VAL A 261 -25.11 -16.53 19.54
CA VAL A 261 -24.47 -16.66 18.22
C VAL A 261 -25.36 -16.07 17.13
N GLY A 262 -26.66 -16.41 17.11
CA GLY A 262 -27.61 -15.85 16.14
C GLY A 262 -27.67 -14.32 16.21
N THR A 263 -27.74 -13.75 17.41
CA THR A 263 -27.76 -12.29 17.61
C THR A 263 -26.48 -11.63 17.10
N PHE A 264 -25.31 -12.24 17.35
CA PHE A 264 -24.04 -11.73 16.85
C PHE A 264 -23.96 -11.79 15.31
N VAL A 265 -24.39 -12.90 14.70
CA VAL A 265 -24.44 -13.03 13.23
C VAL A 265 -25.36 -11.96 12.62
N ASP A 266 -26.53 -11.71 13.22
CA ASP A 266 -27.43 -10.65 12.76
C ASP A 266 -26.78 -9.25 12.81
N GLN A 267 -26.00 -8.97 13.87
CA GLN A 267 -25.26 -7.71 13.99
C GLN A 267 -24.16 -7.58 12.94
N MET A 268 -23.45 -8.67 12.65
CA MET A 268 -22.40 -8.71 11.63
C MET A 268 -22.98 -8.49 10.23
N GLU A 269 -24.07 -9.17 9.88
CA GLU A 269 -24.78 -8.98 8.61
C GLU A 269 -25.27 -7.52 8.46
N LYS A 270 -25.79 -6.91 9.54
CA LYS A 270 -26.19 -5.50 9.54
C LYS A 270 -25.00 -4.55 9.34
N ALA A 271 -23.80 -4.96 9.74
CA ALA A 271 -22.55 -4.24 9.48
C ALA A 271 -21.95 -4.56 8.10
N ASN A 272 -22.69 -5.26 7.23
CA ASN A 272 -22.26 -5.75 5.91
C ASN A 272 -21.14 -6.81 5.96
N TRP A 273 -21.13 -7.66 7.00
CA TRP A 273 -20.29 -8.85 7.04
C TRP A 273 -21.13 -10.09 6.70
N GLN A 274 -20.81 -10.74 5.57
CA GLN A 274 -21.46 -11.95 5.07
C GLN A 274 -20.94 -13.19 5.79
N ILE A 275 -21.34 -13.39 7.05
CA ILE A 275 -20.86 -14.50 7.89
C ILE A 275 -21.91 -15.59 8.09
N ARG A 276 -23.19 -15.31 7.81
CA ARG A 276 -24.28 -16.28 8.00
C ARG A 276 -24.10 -17.52 7.12
N THR A 277 -23.94 -17.33 5.81
CA THR A 277 -23.80 -18.45 4.88
C THR A 277 -22.56 -19.30 5.20
N PRO A 278 -21.36 -18.72 5.43
CA PRO A 278 -20.22 -19.49 5.93
C PRO A 278 -20.50 -20.29 7.20
N LEU A 279 -21.19 -19.70 8.19
CA LEU A 279 -21.52 -20.41 9.43
C LEU A 279 -22.49 -21.57 9.17
N GLU A 280 -23.51 -21.39 8.35
CA GLU A 280 -24.48 -22.44 8.00
C GLU A 280 -23.80 -23.62 7.28
N MET A 281 -22.87 -23.34 6.36
CA MET A 281 -22.07 -24.38 5.70
C MET A 281 -21.18 -25.13 6.69
N LEU A 282 -20.53 -24.42 7.62
CA LEU A 282 -19.76 -25.04 8.69
C LEU A 282 -20.64 -25.91 9.59
N SER A 283 -21.83 -25.43 9.98
CA SER A 283 -22.81 -26.22 10.74
C SER A 283 -23.28 -27.46 9.98
N ALA A 284 -23.37 -27.40 8.66
CA ALA A 284 -23.68 -28.52 7.78
C ALA A 284 -22.51 -29.50 7.57
N GLY A 285 -21.33 -29.23 8.13
CA GLY A 285 -20.15 -30.11 8.05
C GLY A 285 -19.18 -29.80 6.92
N VAL A 286 -19.34 -28.69 6.18
CA VAL A 286 -18.38 -28.28 5.16
C VAL A 286 -17.07 -27.82 5.82
N ARG A 287 -15.93 -28.33 5.37
CA ARG A 287 -14.58 -27.96 5.87
C ARG A 287 -13.63 -27.54 4.74
N SER A 288 -14.15 -27.40 3.52
CA SER A 288 -13.40 -26.86 2.38
C SER A 288 -13.35 -25.34 2.50
N ARG A 289 -12.14 -24.78 2.54
CA ARG A 289 -11.94 -23.32 2.54
C ARG A 289 -12.52 -22.70 1.28
N ASP A 290 -12.25 -23.30 0.12
CA ASP A 290 -12.64 -22.75 -1.17
C ASP A 290 -14.18 -22.71 -1.29
N ASP A 291 -14.87 -23.80 -0.93
CA ASP A 291 -16.34 -23.85 -0.96
C ASP A 291 -16.98 -22.79 -0.05
N ILE A 292 -16.40 -22.56 1.14
CA ILE A 292 -16.89 -21.55 2.09
C ILE A 292 -16.69 -20.14 1.52
N LEU A 293 -15.53 -19.88 0.91
CA LEU A 293 -15.21 -18.56 0.34
C LEU A 293 -16.00 -18.26 -0.93
N GLU A 294 -16.33 -19.27 -1.74
CA GLU A 294 -17.18 -19.11 -2.94
C GLU A 294 -18.60 -18.63 -2.62
N CYS A 295 -19.07 -18.86 -1.39
CA CYS A 295 -20.39 -18.41 -0.94
C CYS A 295 -20.41 -16.95 -0.45
N ILE A 296 -19.26 -16.30 -0.38
CA ILE A 296 -19.14 -14.88 -0.03
C ILE A 296 -19.18 -14.08 -1.32
N GLY A 297 -20.33 -13.46 -1.57
CA GLY A 297 -20.57 -12.64 -2.75
C GLY A 297 -19.86 -11.28 -2.65
N PRO A 298 -19.75 -10.56 -3.78
CA PRO A 298 -19.29 -9.18 -3.73
C PRO A 298 -20.26 -8.32 -2.89
N LEU A 299 -19.72 -7.29 -2.25
CA LEU A 299 -20.49 -6.24 -1.60
C LEU A 299 -21.43 -5.53 -2.59
N ALA A 300 -22.39 -4.77 -2.08
CA ALA A 300 -23.36 -4.03 -2.92
C ALA A 300 -22.71 -3.05 -3.93
N ASN A 301 -21.46 -2.65 -3.69
CA ASN A 301 -20.67 -1.82 -4.59
C ASN A 301 -19.90 -2.63 -5.67
N GLY A 302 -20.11 -3.94 -5.74
CA GLY A 302 -19.42 -4.86 -6.66
C GLY A 302 -17.98 -5.20 -6.24
N GLN A 303 -17.50 -4.70 -5.11
CA GLN A 303 -16.16 -5.03 -4.61
C GLN A 303 -16.18 -6.36 -3.86
N PRO A 304 -15.09 -7.14 -3.90
CA PRO A 304 -14.98 -8.36 -3.11
C PRO A 304 -15.10 -8.06 -1.60
N ASP A 305 -15.85 -8.88 -0.87
CA ASP A 305 -16.02 -8.76 0.59
C ASP A 305 -14.88 -9.46 1.36
N ASP A 306 -13.71 -8.81 1.36
CA ASP A 306 -12.47 -9.33 1.96
C ASP A 306 -12.61 -9.58 3.47
N ARG A 307 -13.28 -8.67 4.19
CA ARG A 307 -13.45 -8.78 5.64
C ARG A 307 -14.22 -10.03 6.02
N SER A 308 -15.32 -10.31 5.31
CA SER A 308 -16.11 -11.53 5.52
C SER A 308 -15.33 -12.77 5.14
N GLY A 309 -14.59 -12.75 4.03
CA GLY A 309 -13.72 -13.84 3.60
C GLY A 309 -12.70 -14.23 4.66
N ARG A 310 -12.01 -13.24 5.23
CA ARG A 310 -11.02 -13.49 6.28
C ARG A 310 -11.67 -13.99 7.57
N LEU A 311 -12.79 -13.41 7.98
CA LEU A 311 -13.48 -13.87 9.19
C LEU A 311 -13.99 -15.30 9.03
N ALA A 312 -14.52 -15.67 7.86
CA ALA A 312 -14.90 -17.04 7.54
C ALA A 312 -13.71 -18.01 7.59
N ALA A 313 -12.54 -17.60 7.10
CA ALA A 313 -11.32 -18.39 7.20
C ALA A 313 -10.87 -18.59 8.67
N VAL A 314 -10.92 -17.53 9.49
CA VAL A 314 -10.63 -17.59 10.93
C VAL A 314 -11.62 -18.52 11.65
N LEU A 315 -12.90 -18.43 11.30
CA LEU A 315 -13.96 -19.27 11.85
C LEU A 315 -13.75 -20.75 11.48
N LEU A 316 -13.40 -21.06 10.24
CA LEU A 316 -13.06 -22.43 9.81
C LEU A 316 -11.90 -23.01 10.62
N GLN A 317 -10.84 -22.24 10.85
CA GLN A 317 -9.71 -22.67 11.68
C GLN A 317 -10.13 -22.93 13.14
N ALA A 318 -11.02 -22.11 13.68
CA ALA A 318 -11.58 -22.33 15.02
C ALA A 318 -12.42 -23.61 15.10
N VAL A 319 -13.24 -23.89 14.08
CA VAL A 319 -14.02 -25.14 13.97
C VAL A 319 -13.09 -26.36 13.97
N ILE A 320 -12.07 -26.39 13.11
CA ILE A 320 -11.09 -27.49 13.04
C ILE A 320 -10.42 -27.72 14.40
N ARG A 321 -10.08 -26.65 15.11
CA ARG A 321 -9.47 -26.73 16.45
C ARG A 321 -10.42 -27.34 17.49
N VAL A 322 -11.69 -26.95 17.47
CA VAL A 322 -12.72 -27.49 18.38
C VAL A 322 -12.97 -28.98 18.11
N GLU A 323 -13.00 -29.39 16.84
CA GLU A 323 -13.14 -30.80 16.45
C GLU A 323 -11.95 -31.63 16.95
N GLY A 324 -10.72 -31.15 16.73
CA GLY A 324 -9.51 -31.82 17.19
C GLY A 324 -9.46 -32.00 18.70
N ALA A 325 -9.82 -30.97 19.47
CA ALA A 325 -9.89 -31.05 20.94
C ALA A 325 -10.96 -32.02 21.45
N SER A 326 -12.03 -32.24 20.68
CA SER A 326 -13.11 -33.17 21.06
C SER A 326 -12.74 -34.63 20.80
N GLY A 327 -11.94 -34.89 19.77
CA GLY A 327 -11.45 -36.24 19.43
C GLY A 327 -10.55 -36.82 20.53
N ASP A 328 -9.60 -36.02 21.03
CA ASP A 328 -8.66 -36.44 22.09
C ASP A 328 -9.39 -36.79 23.41
N ALA A 329 -10.54 -36.17 23.69
CA ALA A 329 -11.30 -36.46 24.90
C ALA A 329 -12.07 -37.79 24.84
N MET A 330 -12.38 -38.29 23.64
CA MET A 330 -13.12 -39.54 23.45
C MET A 330 -12.23 -40.78 23.46
N ASP A 331 -10.96 -40.67 23.05
CA ASP A 331 -10.00 -41.80 23.07
C ASP A 331 -9.43 -42.09 24.48
N VAL A 332 -9.71 -41.23 25.46
CA VAL A 332 -9.19 -41.35 26.85
C VAL A 332 -10.24 -41.90 27.83
N ALA A 333 -11.50 -42.04 27.42
CA ALA A 333 -12.62 -42.50 28.25
C ALA A 333 -13.02 -43.95 27.96
#